data_AF-A0A2W4JTV9-F1
#
_entry.id   AF-A0A2W4JTV9-F1
#
_cell.length_a   1.000
_cell.length_b   1.000
_cell.length_c   1.000
_cell.angle_alpha   90.00
_cell.angle_beta   90.00
_cell.angle_gamma   90.00
#
_symmetry.space_group_name_H-M   'P 1'
#
loop_
_entity.id
_entity.type
_entity.pdbx_description
1 polymer ?
#
loop_
_entity_poly.entity_id
_entity_poly.type
_entity_poly.pdbx_seq_one_letter_code
_entity_poly.pdbx_strand_id
1 'polypeptide(L)'
;MLKKLLKDKTSKAEKAKIEDQKKKSVQEWLPVIDITENFVKLKDGRYVSVLKVRPLNIGLKSDNEKKRIIHSVFEAINGLKESIQIFSMGRPVDLDPYIHSLQTKSREEINITKKRLIQEYLKYVASIATGGEAMERRFYVMLSGKEKNEMKAKAHELATNLEKSGLKVEMCTDQDIIDLLFCFSHPSQAAFERPPAFTGPYLPPTYFSGGDRL
;
A
#
# COMPACT_ATOMS: atom_id res chain seq x y z
N MET A 1 38.24 38.23 1.27
CA MET A 1 37.53 37.12 1.94
C MET A 1 36.02 37.36 2.12
N LEU A 2 35.57 38.55 2.55
CA LEU A 2 34.13 38.81 2.82
C LEU A 2 33.16 38.65 1.63
N LYS A 3 33.55 39.04 0.40
CA LYS A 3 32.67 38.91 -0.79
C LYS A 3 32.35 37.45 -1.16
N LYS A 4 33.23 36.49 -0.82
CA LYS A 4 33.03 35.06 -1.11
C LYS A 4 32.01 34.44 -0.12
N LEU A 5 32.11 34.82 1.16
CA LEU A 5 31.18 34.41 2.23
C LEU A 5 29.74 34.95 2.03
N LEU A 6 29.58 36.17 1.50
CA LEU A 6 28.27 36.73 1.16
C LEU A 6 27.63 36.06 -0.06
N LYS A 7 28.43 35.62 -1.03
CA LYS A 7 27.98 34.89 -2.23
C LYS A 7 27.56 33.45 -1.92
N ASP A 8 28.25 32.80 -0.96
CA ASP A 8 27.85 31.48 -0.46
C ASP A 8 26.55 31.51 0.38
N LYS A 9 26.34 32.56 1.19
CA LYS A 9 25.09 32.73 1.95
C LYS A 9 23.87 33.00 1.05
N THR A 10 24.03 33.81 0.00
CA THR A 10 22.96 34.09 -0.97
C THR A 10 22.61 32.85 -1.80
N SER A 11 23.61 32.07 -2.25
CA SER A 11 23.35 30.83 -2.99
C SER A 11 22.69 29.72 -2.14
N LYS A 12 23.00 29.63 -0.83
CA LYS A 12 22.31 28.71 0.10
C LYS A 12 20.87 29.15 0.39
N ALA A 13 20.62 30.45 0.54
CA ALA A 13 19.28 30.98 0.78
C ALA A 13 18.35 30.85 -0.44
N GLU A 14 18.88 31.03 -1.67
CA GLU A 14 18.13 30.75 -2.91
C GLU A 14 17.85 29.26 -3.08
N LYS A 15 18.82 28.37 -2.83
CA LYS A 15 18.61 26.92 -2.86
C LYS A 15 17.56 26.46 -1.84
N ALA A 16 17.57 27.01 -0.62
CA ALA A 16 16.57 26.72 0.40
C ALA A 16 15.17 27.24 0.03
N LYS A 17 15.07 28.42 -0.62
CA LYS A 17 13.79 28.94 -1.15
C LYS A 17 13.25 28.10 -2.30
N ILE A 18 14.12 27.61 -3.19
CA ILE A 18 13.72 26.74 -4.30
C ILE A 18 13.29 25.36 -3.78
N GLU A 19 13.98 24.81 -2.78
CA GLU A 19 13.54 23.57 -2.10
C GLU A 19 12.23 23.75 -1.34
N ASP A 20 12.01 24.88 -0.67
CA ASP A 20 10.75 25.17 0.04
C ASP A 20 9.59 25.40 -0.94
N GLN A 21 9.82 26.08 -2.08
CA GLN A 21 8.84 26.23 -3.16
C GLN A 21 8.54 24.91 -3.86
N LYS A 22 9.56 24.09 -4.15
CA LYS A 22 9.37 22.75 -4.72
C LYS A 22 8.63 21.83 -3.77
N LYS A 23 8.93 21.90 -2.47
CA LYS A 23 8.18 21.21 -1.42
C LYS A 23 6.73 21.66 -1.52
N LYS A 24 6.39 22.93 -1.27
CA LYS A 24 5.01 23.45 -1.35
C LYS A 24 4.26 23.04 -2.63
N SER A 25 4.91 23.11 -3.79
CA SER A 25 4.32 22.71 -5.08
C SER A 25 3.88 21.23 -5.14
N VAL A 26 4.70 20.29 -4.64
CA VAL A 26 4.38 18.85 -4.69
C VAL A 26 3.22 18.49 -3.77
N GLN A 27 3.09 19.20 -2.66
CA GLN A 27 2.18 18.88 -1.55
C GLN A 27 0.90 19.68 -1.71
N GLU A 28 0.90 20.80 -2.44
CA GLU A 28 -0.30 21.40 -3.04
C GLU A 28 -0.90 20.50 -4.13
N TRP A 29 -0.07 19.77 -4.88
CA TRP A 29 -0.52 18.89 -5.96
C TRP A 29 -1.17 17.59 -5.48
N LEU A 30 -0.67 16.96 -4.41
CA LEU A 30 -1.26 15.71 -3.89
C LEU A 30 -2.63 15.97 -3.23
N PRO A 31 -3.69 15.20 -3.56
CA PRO A 31 -5.03 15.42 -3.02
C PRO A 31 -5.23 14.91 -1.57
N VAL A 32 -4.20 14.31 -0.97
CA VAL A 32 -4.24 13.71 0.38
C VAL A 32 -3.78 14.72 1.42
N ILE A 33 -4.56 14.90 2.50
CA ILE A 33 -4.18 15.67 3.68
C ILE A 33 -3.46 14.78 4.69
N ASP A 34 -4.06 13.65 5.04
CA ASP A 34 -3.62 12.83 6.18
C ASP A 34 -4.11 11.38 6.05
N ILE A 35 -3.45 10.47 6.75
CA ILE A 35 -3.81 9.05 6.88
C ILE A 35 -3.90 8.76 8.37
N THR A 36 -5.13 8.63 8.88
CA THR A 36 -5.38 8.44 10.31
C THR A 36 -6.59 7.55 10.57
N GLU A 37 -6.44 6.64 11.53
CA GLU A 37 -7.46 5.67 11.95
C GLU A 37 -7.97 4.78 10.79
N ASN A 38 -7.07 4.38 9.89
CA ASN A 38 -7.31 3.53 8.73
C ASN A 38 -8.12 4.20 7.60
N PHE A 39 -8.06 5.54 7.50
CA PHE A 39 -8.70 6.31 6.44
C PHE A 39 -7.72 7.28 5.81
N VAL A 40 -7.92 7.54 4.51
CA VAL A 40 -7.28 8.68 3.83
C VAL A 40 -8.23 9.87 3.89
N LYS A 41 -7.76 11.00 4.43
CA LYS A 41 -8.47 12.28 4.37
C LYS A 41 -8.02 13.08 3.14
N LEU A 42 -8.95 13.44 2.28
CA LEU A 42 -8.70 14.23 1.07
C LEU A 42 -8.85 15.74 1.32
N LYS A 43 -8.23 16.54 0.46
CA LYS A 43 -8.28 18.02 0.50
C LYS A 43 -9.67 18.62 0.34
N ASP A 44 -10.55 17.90 -0.33
CA ASP A 44 -11.96 18.28 -0.51
C ASP A 44 -12.84 17.91 0.70
N GLY A 45 -12.25 17.39 1.77
CA GLY A 45 -12.93 17.02 3.01
C GLY A 45 -13.54 15.61 3.01
N ARG A 46 -13.38 14.83 1.93
CA ARG A 46 -13.84 13.43 1.90
C ARG A 46 -12.89 12.49 2.65
N TYR A 47 -13.44 11.41 3.17
CA TYR A 47 -12.73 10.27 3.72
C TYR A 47 -12.80 9.10 2.74
N VAL A 48 -11.67 8.42 2.58
CA VAL A 48 -11.56 7.21 1.76
C VAL A 48 -11.24 6.03 2.65
N SER A 49 -12.10 5.01 2.61
CA SER A 49 -11.80 3.69 3.17
C SER A 49 -11.21 2.80 2.09
N VAL A 50 -10.19 2.02 2.43
CA VAL A 50 -9.51 1.12 1.50
C VAL A 50 -9.66 -0.31 1.99
N LEU A 51 -10.20 -1.17 1.14
CA LEU A 51 -10.30 -2.61 1.34
C LEU A 51 -9.29 -3.31 0.44
N LYS A 52 -8.51 -4.23 1.01
CA LYS A 52 -7.64 -5.13 0.28
C LYS A 52 -8.38 -6.44 0.03
N VAL A 53 -8.52 -6.80 -1.24
CA VAL A 53 -9.24 -8.01 -1.66
C VAL A 53 -8.23 -8.99 -2.24
N ARG A 54 -8.16 -10.20 -1.69
CA ARG A 54 -7.31 -11.26 -2.25
C ARG A 54 -8.05 -11.97 -3.39
N PRO A 55 -7.39 -12.19 -4.53
CA PRO A 55 -8.01 -12.90 -5.64
C PRO A 55 -8.30 -14.36 -5.25
N LEU A 56 -9.46 -14.86 -5.69
CA LEU A 56 -9.87 -16.26 -5.52
C LEU A 56 -9.71 -17.00 -6.85
N ASN A 57 -8.98 -18.11 -6.84
CA ASN A 57 -8.90 -18.98 -8.02
C ASN A 57 -10.16 -19.85 -8.13
N ILE A 58 -11.03 -19.50 -9.08
CA ILE A 58 -12.26 -20.25 -9.38
C ILE A 58 -12.11 -21.23 -10.55
N GLY A 59 -10.93 -21.37 -11.15
CA GLY A 59 -10.72 -22.19 -12.35
C GLY A 59 -11.06 -23.68 -12.15
N LEU A 60 -10.74 -24.19 -10.96
CA LEU A 60 -10.97 -25.59 -10.55
C LEU A 60 -12.38 -25.84 -9.99
N LYS A 61 -13.24 -24.82 -9.95
CA LYS A 61 -14.62 -24.93 -9.48
C LYS A 61 -15.54 -25.42 -10.60
N SER A 62 -16.65 -26.05 -10.22
CA SER A 62 -17.71 -26.39 -11.17
C SER A 62 -18.34 -25.14 -11.77
N ASP A 63 -18.96 -25.24 -12.95
CA ASP A 63 -19.59 -24.08 -13.60
C ASP A 63 -20.72 -23.47 -12.76
N ASN A 64 -21.44 -24.31 -12.00
CA ASN A 64 -22.46 -23.85 -11.07
C ASN A 64 -21.85 -23.07 -9.90
N GLU A 65 -20.74 -23.54 -9.33
CA GLU A 65 -20.04 -22.79 -8.27
C GLU A 65 -19.46 -21.47 -8.81
N LYS A 66 -18.85 -21.48 -10.00
CA LYS A 66 -18.34 -20.27 -10.65
C LYS A 66 -19.43 -19.22 -10.81
N LYS A 67 -20.60 -19.62 -11.35
CA LYS A 67 -21.76 -18.73 -11.52
C LYS A 67 -22.25 -18.18 -10.19
N ARG A 68 -22.33 -19.01 -9.14
CA ARG A 68 -22.73 -18.57 -7.80
C ARG A 68 -21.77 -17.53 -7.23
N ILE A 69 -20.46 -17.78 -7.30
CA ILE A 69 -19.44 -16.83 -6.81
C ILE A 69 -19.55 -15.50 -7.56
N ILE A 70 -19.61 -15.53 -8.89
CA ILE A 70 -19.74 -14.32 -9.72
C ILE A 70 -21.01 -13.54 -9.35
N HIS A 71 -22.14 -14.23 -9.19
CA HIS A 71 -23.40 -13.60 -8.81
C HIS A 71 -23.31 -12.94 -7.43
N SER A 72 -22.73 -13.62 -6.44
CA SER A 72 -22.56 -13.05 -5.09
C SER A 72 -21.66 -11.82 -5.08
N VAL A 73 -20.58 -11.80 -5.88
CA VAL A 73 -19.73 -10.60 -6.05
C VAL A 73 -20.53 -9.46 -6.70
N PHE A 74 -21.31 -9.76 -7.73
CA PHE A 74 -22.17 -8.78 -8.42
C PHE A 74 -23.19 -8.16 -7.47
N GLU A 75 -23.87 -8.97 -6.64
CA GLU A 75 -24.80 -8.49 -5.62
C GLU A 75 -24.11 -7.60 -4.58
N ALA A 76 -22.92 -8.00 -4.12
CA ALA A 76 -22.15 -7.21 -3.16
C ALA A 76 -21.77 -5.83 -3.68
N ILE A 77 -21.37 -5.74 -4.96
CA ILE A 77 -21.00 -4.46 -5.60
C ILE A 77 -22.24 -3.61 -5.89
N ASN A 78 -23.32 -4.20 -6.40
CA ASN A 78 -24.55 -3.46 -6.72
C ASN A 78 -25.29 -2.93 -5.51
N GLY A 79 -25.06 -3.49 -4.33
CA GLY A 79 -25.63 -2.99 -3.07
C GLY A 79 -25.11 -1.60 -2.67
N LEU A 80 -23.99 -1.16 -3.26
CA LEU A 80 -23.37 0.13 -2.96
C LEU A 80 -24.03 1.28 -3.74
N LYS A 81 -24.25 2.41 -3.07
CA LYS A 81 -24.78 3.63 -3.69
C LYS A 81 -23.72 4.70 -3.92
N GLU A 82 -22.53 4.49 -3.35
CA GLU A 82 -21.44 5.45 -3.28
C GLU A 82 -20.49 5.26 -4.46
N SER A 83 -19.65 6.27 -4.70
CA SER A 83 -18.57 6.15 -5.66
C SER A 83 -17.55 5.13 -5.17
N ILE A 84 -17.55 3.96 -5.82
CA ILE A 84 -16.56 2.91 -5.68
C ILE A 84 -15.44 3.10 -6.70
N GLN A 85 -14.20 2.90 -6.26
CA GLN A 85 -13.04 2.81 -7.13
C GLN A 85 -12.37 1.46 -6.91
N ILE A 86 -12.27 0.67 -7.98
CA ILE A 86 -11.54 -0.60 -7.98
C ILE A 86 -10.19 -0.35 -8.63
N PHE A 87 -9.13 -0.71 -7.93
CA PHE A 87 -7.77 -0.52 -8.37
C PHE A 87 -6.97 -1.81 -8.21
N SER A 88 -6.02 -2.06 -9.11
CA SER A 88 -5.14 -3.22 -9.02
C SER A 88 -3.70 -2.80 -9.30
N MET A 89 -2.75 -3.37 -8.56
CA MET A 89 -1.34 -3.07 -8.70
C MET A 89 -0.51 -4.35 -8.65
N GLY A 90 0.52 -4.43 -9.49
CA GLY A 90 1.57 -5.44 -9.35
C GLY A 90 2.56 -5.03 -8.27
N ARG A 91 3.01 -5.99 -7.46
CA ARG A 91 4.12 -5.83 -6.52
C ARG A 91 4.99 -7.09 -6.61
N PRO A 92 6.33 -6.98 -6.52
CA PRO A 92 7.15 -8.16 -6.35
C PRO A 92 6.72 -8.98 -5.14
N VAL A 93 6.70 -10.29 -5.31
CA VAL A 93 6.35 -11.22 -4.24
C VAL A 93 7.43 -11.12 -3.16
N ASP A 94 7.01 -10.90 -1.92
CA ASP A 94 7.90 -11.00 -0.76
C ASP A 94 8.20 -12.48 -0.49
N LEU A 95 9.37 -12.94 -0.96
CA LEU A 95 9.84 -14.30 -0.76
C LEU A 95 10.66 -14.46 0.53
N ASP A 96 10.95 -13.39 1.26
CA ASP A 96 11.77 -13.43 2.48
C ASP A 96 11.20 -14.41 3.53
N PRO A 97 9.88 -14.39 3.85
CA PRO A 97 9.32 -15.32 4.82
C PRO A 97 9.46 -16.79 4.37
N TYR A 98 9.31 -17.04 3.08
CA TYR A 98 9.43 -18.37 2.51
C TYR A 98 10.88 -18.86 2.55
N ILE A 99 11.83 -18.01 2.15
CA ILE A 99 13.27 -18.26 2.25
C ILE A 99 13.66 -18.57 3.69
N HIS A 100 13.20 -17.78 4.67
CA HIS A 100 13.44 -18.04 6.08
C HIS A 100 12.87 -19.40 6.53
N SER A 101 11.66 -19.75 6.09
CA SER A 101 11.07 -21.06 6.40
C SER A 101 11.91 -22.23 5.86
N LEU A 102 12.48 -22.08 4.66
CA LEU A 102 13.37 -23.07 4.05
C LEU A 102 14.72 -23.14 4.75
N GLN A 103 15.26 -22.00 5.17
CA GLN A 103 16.49 -21.94 5.97
C GLN A 103 16.33 -22.67 7.30
N THR A 104 15.20 -22.47 7.99
CA THR A 104 14.88 -23.20 9.23
C THR A 104 14.80 -24.71 8.97
N LYS A 105 14.04 -25.14 7.95
CA LYS A 105 13.96 -26.55 7.55
C LYS A 105 15.33 -27.15 7.22
N SER A 106 16.20 -26.41 6.54
CA SER A 106 17.57 -26.85 6.23
C SER A 106 18.44 -27.04 7.48
N ARG A 107 18.19 -26.28 8.56
CA ARG A 107 18.94 -26.40 9.82
C ARG A 107 18.49 -27.60 10.63
N GLU A 108 17.19 -27.90 10.61
CA GLU A 108 16.58 -29.02 11.34
C GLU A 108 16.77 -30.37 10.63
N GLU A 109 17.00 -30.38 9.32
CA GLU A 109 17.17 -31.60 8.53
C GLU A 109 18.49 -32.33 8.84
N ILE A 110 18.37 -33.59 9.25
CA ILE A 110 19.49 -34.47 9.62
C ILE A 110 20.07 -35.15 8.38
N ASN A 111 19.23 -35.45 7.38
CA ASN A 111 19.68 -36.13 6.17
C ASN A 111 20.49 -35.17 5.27
N ILE A 112 21.77 -35.49 5.08
CA ILE A 112 22.73 -34.68 4.31
C ILE A 112 22.25 -34.42 2.88
N THR A 113 21.69 -35.43 2.21
CA THR A 113 21.20 -35.31 0.83
C THR A 113 20.02 -34.35 0.74
N LYS A 114 19.04 -34.48 1.65
CA LYS A 114 17.89 -33.56 1.71
C LYS A 114 18.33 -32.13 2.05
N LYS A 115 19.25 -31.99 2.99
CA LYS A 115 19.83 -30.69 3.36
C LYS A 115 20.50 -30.02 2.16
N ARG A 116 21.29 -30.74 1.37
CA ARG A 116 21.89 -30.24 0.13
C ARG A 116 20.82 -29.77 -0.87
N LEU A 117 19.77 -30.57 -1.08
CA LEU A 117 18.67 -30.20 -2.00
C LEU A 117 17.93 -28.94 -1.56
N ILE A 118 17.66 -28.78 -0.26
CA ILE A 118 17.03 -27.55 0.28
C ILE A 118 17.94 -26.34 0.05
N GLN A 119 19.26 -26.48 0.24
CA GLN A 119 20.22 -25.41 0.00
C GLN A 119 20.33 -25.01 -1.48
N GLU A 120 20.28 -25.98 -2.40
CA GLU A 120 20.24 -25.71 -3.84
C GLU A 120 18.94 -24.99 -4.23
N TYR A 121 17.81 -25.46 -3.71
CA TYR A 121 16.52 -24.81 -3.92
C TYR A 121 16.47 -23.39 -3.32
N LEU A 122 17.07 -23.16 -2.15
CA LEU A 122 17.22 -21.83 -1.57
C LEU A 122 17.95 -20.86 -2.50
N LYS A 123 19.04 -21.30 -3.15
CA LYS A 123 19.77 -20.48 -4.13
C LYS A 123 18.89 -20.15 -5.34
N TYR A 124 18.14 -21.13 -5.83
CA TYR A 124 17.20 -20.94 -6.93
C TYR A 124 16.09 -19.94 -6.57
N VAL A 125 15.41 -20.10 -5.43
CA VAL A 125 14.36 -19.19 -4.98
C VAL A 125 14.89 -17.77 -4.75
N ALA A 126 16.09 -17.63 -4.18
CA ALA A 126 16.75 -16.33 -4.02
C ALA A 126 17.07 -15.66 -5.37
N SER A 127 17.43 -16.44 -6.40
CA SER A 127 17.62 -15.90 -7.75
C SER A 127 16.32 -15.40 -8.39
N ILE A 128 15.19 -16.09 -8.16
CA ILE A 128 13.87 -15.60 -8.62
C ILE A 128 13.48 -14.31 -7.90
N ALA A 129 13.71 -14.25 -6.58
CA ALA A 129 13.40 -13.06 -5.78
C ALA A 129 14.19 -11.83 -6.25
N THR A 130 15.48 -12.01 -6.51
CA THR A 130 16.37 -10.93 -6.98
C THR A 130 16.17 -10.57 -8.45
N GLY A 131 15.72 -11.53 -9.28
CA GLY A 131 15.40 -11.31 -10.69
C GLY A 131 14.10 -10.54 -10.94
N GLY A 132 13.26 -10.34 -9.92
CA GLY A 132 11.98 -9.62 -10.04
C GLY A 132 10.93 -10.34 -10.90
N GLU A 133 11.16 -11.62 -11.25
CA GLU A 133 10.26 -12.40 -12.11
C GLU A 133 8.95 -12.76 -11.41
N ALA A 134 8.98 -12.89 -10.07
CA ALA A 134 7.80 -13.19 -9.27
C ALA A 134 7.05 -11.91 -8.89
N MET A 135 5.98 -11.59 -9.62
CA MET A 135 5.05 -10.50 -9.32
C MET A 135 3.73 -11.05 -8.79
N GLU A 136 3.20 -10.47 -7.72
CA GLU A 136 1.81 -10.65 -7.29
C GLU A 136 0.95 -9.46 -7.68
N ARG A 137 -0.32 -9.71 -7.99
CA ARG A 137 -1.31 -8.65 -8.23
C ARG A 137 -2.20 -8.49 -7.01
N ARG A 138 -2.20 -7.27 -6.45
CA ARG A 138 -3.06 -6.87 -5.33
C ARG A 138 -4.26 -6.11 -5.87
N PHE A 139 -5.42 -6.35 -5.27
CA PHE A 139 -6.66 -5.68 -5.61
C PHE A 139 -7.13 -4.85 -4.42
N TYR A 140 -7.55 -3.63 -4.70
CA TYR A 140 -8.03 -2.67 -3.73
C TYR A 140 -9.39 -2.16 -4.16
N VAL A 141 -10.30 -2.04 -3.20
CA VAL A 141 -11.60 -1.43 -3.37
C VAL A 141 -11.66 -0.22 -2.44
N MET A 142 -11.89 0.95 -3.02
CA MET A 142 -11.92 2.21 -2.30
C MET A 142 -13.34 2.78 -2.30
N LEU A 143 -13.80 3.22 -1.14
CA LEU A 143 -15.06 3.91 -0.95
C LEU A 143 -14.77 5.32 -0.46
N SER A 144 -15.38 6.33 -1.08
CA SER A 144 -15.20 7.73 -0.70
C SER A 144 -16.53 8.38 -0.30
N GLY A 145 -16.50 9.22 0.75
CA GLY A 145 -17.67 9.93 1.22
C GLY A 145 -17.31 11.05 2.20
N LYS A 146 -18.31 11.86 2.60
CA LYS A 146 -18.09 13.01 3.49
C LYS A 146 -18.01 12.61 4.96
N GLU A 147 -18.79 11.62 5.37
CA GLU A 147 -18.89 11.19 6.77
C GLU A 147 -18.03 9.97 7.05
N LYS A 148 -17.05 10.11 7.95
CA LYS A 148 -16.09 9.04 8.29
C LYS A 148 -16.78 7.77 8.82
N ASN A 149 -17.70 7.93 9.77
CA ASN A 149 -18.38 6.80 10.41
C ASN A 149 -19.29 6.04 9.44
N GLU A 150 -19.93 6.77 8.53
CA GLU A 150 -20.72 6.18 7.46
C GLU A 150 -19.85 5.36 6.51
N MET A 151 -18.69 5.90 6.11
CA MET A 151 -17.74 5.16 5.26
C MET A 151 -17.20 3.92 5.94
N LYS A 152 -16.95 3.97 7.25
CA LYS A 152 -16.53 2.81 8.04
C LYS A 152 -17.58 1.71 8.05
N ALA A 153 -18.85 2.06 8.27
CA ALA A 153 -19.96 1.11 8.28
C ALA A 153 -20.13 0.46 6.90
N LYS A 154 -20.11 1.25 5.83
CA LYS A 154 -20.24 0.75 4.45
C LYS A 154 -19.07 -0.12 4.02
N ALA A 155 -17.85 0.24 4.41
CA ALA A 155 -16.68 -0.59 4.15
C ALA A 155 -16.77 -1.96 4.83
N HIS A 156 -17.27 -2.01 6.08
CA HIS A 156 -17.52 -3.28 6.78
C HIS A 156 -18.63 -4.11 6.11
N GLU A 157 -19.73 -3.47 5.73
CA GLU A 157 -20.83 -4.13 5.02
C GLU A 157 -20.35 -4.73 3.70
N LEU A 158 -19.61 -3.94 2.91
CA LEU A 158 -19.02 -4.40 1.66
C LEU A 158 -18.04 -5.56 1.87
N ALA A 159 -17.16 -5.45 2.87
CA ALA A 159 -16.23 -6.52 3.21
C ALA A 159 -16.98 -7.81 3.55
N THR A 160 -18.01 -7.72 4.39
CA THR A 160 -18.85 -8.87 4.78
C THR A 160 -19.55 -9.49 3.57
N ASN A 161 -20.09 -8.67 2.67
CA ASN A 161 -20.79 -9.15 1.48
C ASN A 161 -19.83 -9.80 0.47
N LEU A 162 -18.63 -9.25 0.30
CA LEU A 162 -17.59 -9.87 -0.51
C LEU A 162 -17.07 -11.16 0.12
N GLU A 163 -16.93 -11.23 1.45
CA GLU A 163 -16.50 -12.46 2.14
C GLU A 163 -17.50 -13.61 1.95
N LYS A 164 -18.81 -13.32 1.90
CA LYS A 164 -19.83 -14.33 1.58
C LYS A 164 -19.63 -14.97 0.20
N SER A 165 -18.99 -14.26 -0.74
CA SER A 165 -18.65 -14.80 -2.06
C SER A 165 -17.41 -15.73 -2.05
N GLY A 166 -16.74 -15.86 -0.91
CA GLY A 166 -15.51 -16.64 -0.74
C GLY A 166 -14.22 -15.86 -1.00
N LEU A 167 -14.31 -14.56 -1.26
CA LEU A 167 -13.15 -13.68 -1.31
C LEU A 167 -12.62 -13.42 0.10
N LYS A 168 -11.31 -13.33 0.26
CA LYS A 168 -10.72 -12.86 1.53
C LYS A 168 -10.55 -11.34 1.43
N VAL A 169 -11.19 -10.62 2.35
CA VAL A 169 -11.15 -9.15 2.40
C VAL A 169 -10.51 -8.70 3.71
N GLU A 170 -9.67 -7.70 3.64
CA GLU A 170 -8.99 -7.11 4.80
C GLU A 170 -9.15 -5.58 4.72
N MET A 171 -9.58 -4.93 5.80
CA MET A 171 -9.53 -3.48 5.87
C MET A 171 -8.07 -3.04 5.98
N CYS A 172 -7.65 -2.10 5.12
CA CYS A 172 -6.29 -1.60 5.16
C CYS A 172 -6.04 -0.80 6.43
N THR A 173 -4.92 -1.10 7.09
CA THR A 173 -4.39 -0.28 8.18
C THR A 173 -3.73 1.00 7.64
N ASP A 174 -3.39 1.95 8.51
CA ASP A 174 -2.58 3.12 8.14
C ASP A 174 -1.31 2.71 7.39
N GLN A 175 -0.62 1.66 7.85
CA GLN A 175 0.57 1.13 7.18
C GLN A 175 0.24 0.56 5.78
N ASP A 176 -0.84 -0.21 5.63
CA ASP A 176 -1.23 -0.74 4.32
C ASP A 176 -1.56 0.36 3.31
N ILE A 177 -2.15 1.47 3.78
CA ILE A 177 -2.46 2.64 2.97
C ILE A 177 -1.19 3.38 2.58
N ILE A 178 -0.25 3.56 3.52
CA ILE A 178 1.07 4.14 3.23
C ILE A 178 1.81 3.26 2.22
N ASP A 179 1.81 1.94 2.40
CA ASP A 179 2.37 0.98 1.47
C ASP A 179 1.77 1.12 0.07
N LEU A 180 0.44 1.22 -0.01
CA LEU A 180 -0.27 1.41 -1.27
C LEU A 180 0.16 2.71 -1.97
N LEU A 181 0.19 3.82 -1.25
CA LEU A 181 0.59 5.12 -1.79
C LEU A 181 2.06 5.15 -2.17
N PHE A 182 2.93 4.51 -1.41
CA PHE A 182 4.35 4.35 -1.73
C PHE A 182 4.52 3.55 -3.02
N CYS A 183 3.84 2.41 -3.15
CA CYS A 183 3.90 1.60 -4.36
C CYS A 183 3.35 2.34 -5.59
N PHE A 184 2.31 3.15 -5.41
CA PHE A 184 1.74 3.95 -6.49
C PHE A 184 2.65 5.11 -6.92
N SER A 185 3.29 5.80 -5.97
CA SER A 185 4.13 6.97 -6.25
C SER A 185 5.55 6.62 -6.67
N HIS A 186 6.08 5.48 -6.22
CA HIS A 186 7.45 5.04 -6.47
C HIS A 186 7.49 3.61 -7.04
N PRO A 187 6.84 3.33 -8.19
CA PRO A 187 6.69 1.96 -8.69
C PRO A 187 8.01 1.24 -8.95
N SER A 188 9.07 1.95 -9.34
CA SER A 188 10.40 1.36 -9.55
C SER A 188 11.15 1.04 -8.25
N GLN A 189 10.86 1.75 -7.15
CA GLN A 189 11.52 1.56 -5.86
C GLN A 189 10.75 0.61 -4.95
N ALA A 190 9.42 0.55 -5.11
CA ALA A 190 8.53 -0.36 -4.40
C ALA A 190 8.89 -1.85 -4.58
N ALA A 191 9.69 -2.16 -5.60
CA ALA A 191 10.23 -3.48 -5.82
C ALA A 191 11.40 -3.84 -4.87
N PHE A 192 12.13 -2.85 -4.37
CA PHE A 192 13.39 -3.03 -3.64
C PHE A 192 13.33 -2.48 -2.21
N GLU A 193 12.47 -1.50 -1.97
CA GLU A 193 12.38 -0.78 -0.71
C GLU A 193 10.99 -0.98 -0.11
N ARG A 194 10.97 -1.32 1.18
CA ARG A 194 9.74 -1.31 1.96
C ARG A 194 9.53 0.12 2.46
N PRO A 195 8.29 0.62 2.44
CA PRO A 195 7.99 1.89 3.08
C PRO A 195 8.39 1.81 4.56
N PRO A 196 8.83 2.94 5.15
CA PRO A 196 9.25 2.96 6.54
C PRO A 196 8.10 2.47 7.43
N ALA A 197 8.43 1.59 8.38
CA ALA A 197 7.48 1.14 9.38
C ALA A 197 7.04 2.33 10.25
N PHE A 198 5.74 2.49 10.44
CA PHE A 198 5.17 3.53 11.27
C PHE A 198 5.53 3.31 12.75
N THR A 199 6.41 4.16 13.32
CA THR A 199 6.91 4.04 14.71
C THR A 199 6.53 5.20 15.63
N GLY A 200 5.48 5.96 15.35
CA GLY A 200 5.07 7.04 16.25
C GLY A 200 3.97 7.94 15.69
N PRO A 201 3.36 8.81 16.53
CA PRO A 201 2.29 9.67 16.08
C PRO A 201 2.78 10.59 14.97
N TYR A 202 2.09 10.56 13.83
CA TYR A 202 2.28 11.55 12.79
C TYR A 202 1.96 12.91 13.43
N LEU A 203 2.97 13.76 13.62
CA LEU A 203 2.67 15.16 13.90
C LEU A 203 1.94 15.66 12.66
N PRO A 204 0.68 16.12 12.78
CA PRO A 204 0.00 16.69 11.62
C PRO A 204 0.92 17.79 11.07
N PRO A 205 1.08 17.88 9.74
CA PRO A 205 1.93 18.90 9.15
C PRO A 205 1.48 20.25 9.69
N THR A 206 2.36 20.93 10.42
CA THR A 206 2.07 22.26 10.94
C THR A 206 1.97 23.18 9.74
N TYR A 207 0.75 23.62 9.44
CA TYR A 207 0.53 24.67 8.47
C TYR A 207 1.20 25.92 9.03
N PHE A 208 2.38 26.26 8.51
CA PHE A 208 2.85 27.64 8.59
C PHE A 208 1.93 28.46 7.67
N SER A 209 0.71 28.76 8.13
CA SER A 209 -0.01 29.92 7.62
C SER A 209 0.88 31.11 7.94
N GLY A 210 1.44 31.74 6.91
CA GLY A 210 2.21 32.96 7.06
C GLY A 210 1.33 34.07 7.62
N GLY A 211 1.18 34.12 8.94
CA GLY A 211 0.28 35.03 9.61
C GLY A 211 0.04 34.62 11.06
N ASP A 212 1.09 34.67 11.87
CA ASP A 212 0.95 35.17 13.24
C ASP A 212 2.26 35.87 13.61
N ARG A 213 2.25 37.17 13.35
CA ARG A 213 3.06 38.12 14.09
C ARG A 213 2.21 38.53 15.29
N LEU A 214 2.58 38.07 16.48
CA LEU A 214 2.58 38.85 17.71
C LEU A 214 3.78 38.40 18.54
#